data_AF-A0A929NWH3-F1
#
_entry.id   AF-A0A929NWH3-F1
#
_cell.length_a   1.000
_cell.length_b   1.000
_cell.length_c   1.000
_cell.angle_alpha   90.00
_cell.angle_beta   90.00
_cell.angle_gamma   90.00
#
_symmetry.space_group_name_H-M   'P 1'
#
loop_
_entity.id
_entity.type
_entity.pdbx_description
1 polymer ?
#
loop_
_entity_poly.entity_id
_entity_poly.type
_entity_poly.pdbx_seq_one_letter_code
_entity_poly.pdbx_strand_id
1 'polypeptide(L)'
;MNIIHGTWIPDAEDGFIQTGNFYLWIETFAKNSIKHHLKQKDLVNFITDILGSSVNTRHINSKITTRYFLLPTAKNKPLPSPELNRYLEVEIPKNITLKDWQIECYAIDNIIKTLNDIHFIVSYNNDIQLGSDFLFWHEYTKSIKTVIFKDQYVPALKYRELTKPTKRKSATFEIHNGWQIISEQYENNIQQAIDFMPIACTIGSEDKTCYDKESLLRHFSEVLVKHIINQTKIPATFERKIANSLLHDCVYHYRITEHKINDSALAEYKLWNSWQLKLLNAHANATFQLGFQLQEAEENKPDNWRLEFLAVSKQDPSLKLMLNDY
;
A
#
# COMPACT_ATOMS: atom_id res chain seq x y z
N MET A 1 12.25 -27.50 -3.16
CA MET A 1 12.22 -26.20 -2.49
C MET A 1 11.81 -25.13 -3.48
N ASN A 2 10.74 -24.41 -3.18
CA ASN A 2 10.28 -23.25 -3.93
C ASN A 2 10.29 -22.03 -3.01
N ILE A 3 10.68 -20.86 -3.52
CA ILE A 3 10.68 -19.61 -2.77
C ILE A 3 9.67 -18.66 -3.37
N ILE A 4 8.75 -18.17 -2.54
CA ILE A 4 7.74 -17.19 -2.93
C ILE A 4 8.32 -15.79 -2.71
N HIS A 5 8.37 -15.04 -3.80
CA HIS A 5 8.75 -13.64 -3.81
C HIS A 5 7.52 -12.77 -4.09
N GLY A 6 7.61 -11.49 -3.71
CA GLY A 6 6.49 -10.57 -3.79
C GLY A 6 6.95 -9.14 -3.92
N THR A 7 6.36 -8.40 -4.86
CA THR A 7 6.66 -6.96 -5.01
C THR A 7 5.44 -6.18 -5.47
N TRP A 8 5.37 -4.93 -5.03
CA TRP A 8 4.50 -3.92 -5.62
C TRP A 8 5.14 -3.35 -6.89
N ILE A 9 4.36 -3.20 -7.96
CA ILE A 9 4.78 -2.54 -9.20
C ILE A 9 3.71 -1.52 -9.59
N PRO A 10 4.03 -0.21 -9.57
CA PRO A 10 3.19 0.83 -10.17
C PRO A 10 2.98 0.58 -11.67
N ASP A 11 1.79 0.84 -12.19
CA ASP A 11 1.48 0.68 -13.61
C ASP A 11 2.16 1.78 -14.43
N ALA A 12 2.82 1.46 -15.54
CA ALA A 12 3.58 2.43 -16.34
C ALA A 12 2.75 3.49 -17.11
N GLU A 13 1.50 3.75 -16.70
CA GLU A 13 0.64 4.74 -17.35
C GLU A 13 1.11 6.17 -17.06
N ASP A 14 1.12 7.03 -18.09
CA ASP A 14 1.49 8.46 -18.02
C ASP A 14 0.48 9.35 -17.24
N GLY A 15 -0.44 8.73 -16.49
CA GLY A 15 -1.45 9.41 -15.70
C GLY A 15 -0.87 10.02 -14.43
N PHE A 16 -1.36 11.21 -14.06
CA PHE A 16 -1.01 11.83 -12.77
C PHE A 16 -1.43 10.98 -11.57
N ILE A 17 -2.58 10.28 -11.71
CA ILE A 17 -3.03 9.29 -10.75
C ILE A 17 -2.68 7.92 -11.31
N GLN A 18 -1.57 7.39 -10.81
CA GLN A 18 -1.07 6.07 -11.17
C GLN A 18 -1.74 4.98 -10.32
N THR A 19 -2.03 3.84 -10.92
CA THR A 19 -2.43 2.62 -10.22
C THR A 19 -1.25 1.68 -10.10
N GLY A 20 -1.46 0.49 -9.56
CA GLY A 20 -0.45 -0.56 -9.57
C GLY A 20 -1.03 -1.86 -9.11
N ASN A 21 -0.20 -2.89 -9.11
CA ASN A 21 -0.60 -4.20 -8.62
C ASN A 21 0.54 -4.87 -7.86
N PHE A 22 0.17 -5.81 -7.00
CA PHE A 22 1.11 -6.63 -6.27
C PHE A 22 1.27 -7.96 -7.01
N TYR A 23 2.52 -8.35 -7.22
CA TYR A 23 2.90 -9.48 -8.04
C TYR A 23 3.65 -10.51 -7.22
N LEU A 24 3.20 -11.76 -7.30
CA LEU A 24 3.90 -12.92 -6.77
C LEU A 24 4.65 -13.63 -7.89
N TRP A 25 5.88 -14.04 -7.62
CA TRP A 25 6.67 -14.87 -8.52
C TRP A 25 7.47 -15.89 -7.72
N ILE A 26 7.79 -17.02 -8.35
CA ILE A 26 8.28 -18.20 -7.63
C ILE A 26 9.64 -18.60 -8.16
N GLU A 27 10.63 -18.62 -7.27
CA GLU A 27 11.90 -19.29 -7.53
C GLU A 27 11.82 -20.78 -7.23
N THR A 28 12.51 -21.61 -8.01
CA THR A 28 12.50 -23.06 -7.87
C THR A 28 13.89 -23.69 -7.97
N PHE A 29 14.12 -24.66 -7.10
CA PHE A 29 15.28 -25.54 -7.13
C PHE A 29 15.10 -26.63 -8.21
N ALA A 30 15.22 -26.26 -9.48
CA ALA A 30 15.30 -27.22 -10.58
C ALA A 30 16.75 -27.35 -11.06
N LYS A 31 17.40 -28.49 -10.77
CA LYS A 31 18.85 -28.73 -11.02
C LYS A 31 19.33 -28.48 -12.46
N ASN A 32 18.42 -28.44 -13.44
CA ASN A 32 18.74 -28.25 -14.87
C ASN A 32 18.12 -27.01 -15.51
N SER A 33 17.49 -26.11 -14.73
CA SER A 33 16.89 -24.92 -15.32
C SER A 33 17.91 -23.77 -15.41
N ILE A 34 18.06 -23.20 -16.62
CA ILE A 34 18.82 -21.96 -16.85
C ILE A 34 18.15 -20.76 -16.16
N LYS A 35 16.85 -20.88 -15.88
CA LYS A 35 16.03 -19.86 -15.22
C LYS A 35 15.41 -20.46 -13.97
N HIS A 36 15.78 -19.97 -12.80
CA HIS A 36 15.31 -20.51 -11.53
C HIS A 36 13.88 -20.08 -11.16
N HIS A 37 13.01 -19.77 -12.13
CA HIS A 37 11.66 -19.29 -11.84
C HIS A 37 10.58 -20.11 -12.57
N LEU A 38 9.45 -20.33 -11.90
CA LEU A 38 8.30 -21.03 -12.48
C LEU A 38 7.67 -20.22 -13.63
N LYS A 39 6.99 -20.93 -14.52
CA LYS A 39 6.32 -20.36 -15.70
C LYS A 39 4.95 -20.97 -15.93
N GLN A 40 4.05 -20.19 -16.52
CA GLN A 40 2.75 -20.54 -17.07
C GLN A 40 2.05 -21.63 -16.27
N LYS A 41 1.97 -22.84 -16.82
CA LYS A 41 1.27 -23.97 -16.22
C LYS A 41 1.82 -24.34 -14.85
N ASP A 42 3.13 -24.34 -14.65
CA ASP A 42 3.74 -24.70 -13.37
C ASP A 42 3.47 -23.62 -12.31
N LEU A 43 3.49 -22.35 -12.72
CA LEU A 43 3.11 -21.24 -11.84
C LEU A 43 1.63 -21.29 -11.48
N VAL A 44 0.73 -21.54 -12.45
CA VAL A 44 -0.71 -21.67 -12.21
C VAL A 44 -0.99 -22.83 -11.25
N ASN A 45 -0.37 -24.00 -11.46
CA ASN A 45 -0.53 -25.15 -10.58
C ASN A 45 -0.06 -24.82 -9.16
N PHE A 46 1.14 -24.26 -9.03
CA PHE A 46 1.70 -23.90 -7.72
C PHE A 46 0.81 -22.90 -6.96
N ILE A 47 0.32 -21.85 -7.63
CA ILE A 47 -0.58 -20.87 -7.02
C ILE A 47 -1.93 -21.49 -6.68
N THR A 48 -2.47 -22.38 -7.51
CA THR A 48 -3.72 -23.10 -7.22
C THR A 48 -3.58 -23.98 -5.98
N ASP A 49 -2.47 -24.71 -5.87
CA ASP A 49 -2.22 -25.61 -4.75
C ASP A 49 -2.06 -24.84 -3.43
N ILE A 50 -1.38 -23.69 -3.45
CA ILE A 50 -1.20 -22.85 -2.26
C ILE A 50 -2.50 -22.14 -1.87
N LEU A 51 -3.21 -21.53 -2.82
CA LEU A 51 -4.43 -20.79 -2.50
C LEU A 51 -5.64 -21.71 -2.25
N GLY A 52 -5.50 -23.01 -2.52
CA GLY A 52 -6.50 -24.03 -2.30
C GLY A 52 -7.48 -24.21 -3.45
N SER A 53 -8.13 -25.38 -3.45
CA SER A 53 -9.00 -25.87 -4.54
C SER A 53 -10.29 -25.07 -4.77
N SER A 54 -10.63 -24.13 -3.88
CA SER A 54 -11.78 -23.23 -4.08
C SER A 54 -11.53 -22.14 -5.13
N VAL A 55 -10.28 -21.93 -5.55
CA VAL A 55 -9.95 -20.89 -6.53
C VAL A 55 -10.05 -21.45 -7.96
N ASN A 56 -10.81 -20.78 -8.81
CA ASN A 56 -10.97 -21.17 -10.21
C ASN A 56 -9.65 -21.00 -10.98
N THR A 57 -9.10 -22.10 -11.49
CA THR A 57 -7.84 -22.11 -12.26
C THR A 57 -7.86 -21.20 -13.49
N ARG A 58 -9.02 -21.01 -14.14
CA ARG A 58 -9.16 -20.06 -15.26
C ARG A 58 -8.95 -18.62 -14.80
N HIS A 59 -9.43 -18.29 -13.61
CA HIS A 59 -9.28 -16.96 -13.01
C HIS A 59 -7.83 -16.71 -12.56
N ILE A 60 -7.12 -17.74 -12.07
CA ILE A 60 -5.67 -17.63 -11.80
C ILE A 60 -4.92 -17.40 -13.10
N ASN A 61 -5.21 -18.19 -14.14
CA ASN A 61 -4.55 -18.08 -15.43
C ASN A 61 -4.74 -16.70 -16.08
N SER A 62 -5.92 -16.09 -15.97
CA SER A 62 -6.17 -14.72 -16.48
C SER A 62 -5.38 -13.63 -15.77
N LYS A 63 -4.75 -13.94 -14.63
CA LYS A 63 -3.94 -13.01 -13.83
C LYS A 63 -2.45 -13.28 -13.89
N ILE A 64 -2.05 -14.28 -14.65
CA ILE A 64 -0.64 -14.47 -14.96
C ILE A 64 -0.23 -13.42 -15.99
N THR A 65 0.77 -12.63 -15.66
CA THR A 65 1.32 -11.60 -16.55
C THR A 65 2.83 -11.58 -16.48
N THR A 66 3.46 -11.15 -17.57
CA THR A 66 4.91 -10.98 -17.63
C THR A 66 5.27 -9.60 -17.11
N ARG A 67 6.16 -9.54 -16.12
CA ARG A 67 6.74 -8.31 -15.59
C ARG A 67 8.26 -8.32 -15.70
N TYR A 68 8.85 -7.14 -15.62
CA TYR A 68 10.28 -6.93 -15.74
C TYR A 68 10.90 -6.69 -14.38
N PHE A 69 12.04 -7.33 -14.14
CA PHE A 69 12.78 -7.25 -12.90
C PHE A 69 14.26 -7.00 -13.17
N LEU A 70 14.85 -6.11 -12.40
CA LEU A 70 16.28 -5.90 -12.36
C LEU A 70 16.93 -6.91 -11.44
N LEU A 71 17.36 -8.05 -11.99
CA LEU A 71 18.00 -9.10 -11.19
C LEU A 71 19.53 -9.04 -11.26
N PRO A 72 20.22 -9.34 -10.14
CA PRO A 72 21.65 -9.58 -10.13
C PRO A 72 22.01 -10.64 -11.17
N THR A 73 22.91 -10.30 -12.09
CA THR A 73 23.22 -11.13 -13.25
C THR A 73 24.72 -11.32 -13.38
N ALA A 74 25.14 -12.57 -13.57
CA ALA A 74 26.51 -12.94 -13.89
C ALA A 74 26.51 -13.94 -15.06
N LYS A 75 27.49 -13.82 -15.97
CA LYS A 75 27.61 -14.69 -17.16
C LYS A 75 26.30 -14.81 -17.96
N ASN A 76 25.55 -13.71 -18.08
CA ASN A 76 24.23 -13.63 -18.73
C ASN A 76 23.17 -14.61 -18.17
N LYS A 77 23.23 -14.90 -16.87
CA LYS A 77 22.20 -15.65 -16.14
C LYS A 77 21.83 -14.92 -14.86
N PRO A 78 20.54 -14.90 -14.47
CA PRO A 78 20.16 -14.31 -13.20
C PRO A 78 20.75 -15.17 -12.08
N LEU A 79 21.31 -14.53 -11.08
CA LEU A 79 21.75 -15.20 -9.86
C LEU A 79 20.52 -15.59 -9.03
N PRO A 80 20.57 -16.74 -8.33
CA PRO A 80 19.51 -17.11 -7.40
C PRO A 80 19.40 -16.11 -6.25
N SER A 81 18.21 -15.99 -5.65
CA SER A 81 18.05 -15.26 -4.39
C SER A 81 18.99 -15.80 -3.29
N PRO A 82 19.35 -14.99 -2.28
CA PRO A 82 20.10 -15.45 -1.12
C PRO A 82 19.47 -16.67 -0.44
N GLU A 83 18.14 -16.75 -0.42
CA GLU A 83 17.35 -17.85 0.11
C GLU A 83 17.57 -19.13 -0.71
N LEU A 84 17.49 -19.04 -2.04
CA LEU A 84 17.72 -20.20 -2.91
C LEU A 84 19.19 -20.61 -2.94
N ASN A 85 20.10 -19.65 -2.83
CA ASN A 85 21.54 -19.90 -2.90
C ASN A 85 22.04 -20.80 -1.77
N ARG A 86 21.39 -20.80 -0.60
CA ARG A 86 21.69 -21.72 0.51
C ARG A 86 21.55 -23.19 0.12
N TYR A 87 20.68 -23.49 -0.84
CA TYR A 87 20.44 -24.86 -1.32
C TYR A 87 21.26 -25.21 -2.56
N LEU A 88 21.54 -24.22 -3.42
CA LEU A 88 22.32 -24.42 -4.64
C LEU A 88 23.83 -24.36 -4.40
N GLU A 89 24.27 -23.78 -3.27
CA GLU A 89 25.68 -23.56 -2.93
C GLU A 89 26.46 -22.88 -4.07
N VAL A 90 25.82 -21.94 -4.79
CA VAL A 90 26.47 -21.24 -5.89
C VAL A 90 27.46 -20.23 -5.33
N GLU A 91 28.71 -20.32 -5.79
CA GLU A 91 29.71 -19.29 -5.52
C GLU A 91 29.27 -17.94 -6.11
N ILE A 92 29.25 -16.91 -5.26
CA ILE A 92 28.90 -15.55 -5.66
C ILE A 92 30.01 -15.00 -6.57
N PRO A 93 29.72 -14.70 -7.85
CA PRO A 93 30.75 -14.20 -8.76
C PRO A 93 31.24 -12.80 -8.37
N LYS A 94 32.50 -12.48 -8.69
CA LYS A 94 33.07 -11.14 -8.40
C LYS A 94 32.43 -10.01 -9.21
N ASN A 95 31.99 -10.30 -10.44
CA ASN A 95 31.40 -9.31 -11.34
C ASN A 95 29.90 -9.56 -11.46
N ILE A 96 29.11 -8.68 -10.86
CA ILE A 96 27.65 -8.73 -10.84
C ILE A 96 27.13 -7.40 -11.38
N THR A 97 26.17 -7.47 -12.30
CA THR A 97 25.45 -6.31 -12.83
C THR A 97 23.96 -6.56 -12.73
N LEU A 98 23.16 -5.51 -12.49
CA LEU A 98 21.72 -5.61 -12.66
C LEU A 98 21.37 -5.62 -14.15
N LYS A 99 20.52 -6.57 -14.56
CA LYS A 99 19.96 -6.62 -15.92
C LYS A 99 18.47 -6.91 -15.85
N ASP A 100 17.76 -6.50 -16.90
CA ASP A 100 16.32 -6.76 -17.03
C ASP A 100 16.07 -8.24 -17.31
N TRP A 101 15.16 -8.84 -16.55
CA TRP A 101 14.65 -10.18 -16.75
C TRP A 101 13.13 -10.16 -16.80
N GLN A 102 12.59 -10.85 -17.80
CA GLN A 102 11.16 -11.14 -17.89
C GLN A 102 10.82 -12.32 -16.97
N ILE A 103 9.90 -12.07 -16.03
CA ILE A 103 9.40 -13.05 -15.08
C ILE A 103 7.88 -13.09 -15.19
N GLU A 104 7.33 -14.30 -15.31
CA GLU A 104 5.89 -14.49 -15.24
C GLU A 104 5.45 -14.47 -13.78
N CYS A 105 4.46 -13.63 -13.50
CA CYS A 105 4.00 -13.31 -12.15
C CYS A 105 2.50 -13.50 -12.04
N TYR A 106 2.02 -13.78 -10.84
CA TYR A 106 0.61 -13.79 -10.49
C TYR A 106 0.21 -12.47 -9.84
N ALA A 107 -0.73 -11.74 -10.46
CA ALA A 107 -1.31 -10.52 -9.90
C ALA A 107 -2.35 -10.83 -8.81
N ILE A 108 -2.26 -10.19 -7.65
CA ILE A 108 -3.17 -10.44 -6.53
C ILE A 108 -4.18 -9.30 -6.35
N ASP A 109 -5.45 -9.62 -6.08
CA ASP A 109 -6.47 -8.59 -5.82
C ASP A 109 -6.46 -8.17 -4.35
N ASN A 110 -6.80 -9.11 -3.45
CA ASN A 110 -6.88 -8.84 -2.02
C ASN A 110 -5.51 -9.04 -1.40
N ILE A 111 -4.65 -8.03 -1.57
CA ILE A 111 -3.23 -8.05 -1.14
C ILE A 111 -3.12 -8.50 0.31
N ILE A 112 -3.83 -7.82 1.21
CA ILE A 112 -3.74 -8.07 2.65
C ILE A 112 -4.13 -9.53 2.97
N LYS A 113 -5.27 -10.01 2.47
CA LYS A 113 -5.74 -11.36 2.77
C LYS A 113 -4.78 -12.41 2.22
N THR A 114 -4.44 -12.29 0.93
CA THR A 114 -3.58 -13.25 0.22
C THR A 114 -2.21 -13.36 0.87
N LEU A 115 -1.57 -12.26 1.28
CA LEU A 115 -0.28 -12.30 1.96
C LEU A 115 -0.37 -13.00 3.33
N ASN A 116 -1.42 -12.74 4.13
CA ASN A 116 -1.59 -13.46 5.40
C ASN A 116 -1.84 -14.95 5.19
N ASP A 117 -2.69 -15.30 4.21
CA ASP A 117 -3.02 -16.70 3.91
C ASP A 117 -1.77 -17.47 3.47
N ILE A 118 -0.97 -16.90 2.56
CA ILE A 118 0.31 -17.50 2.13
C ILE A 118 1.27 -17.62 3.31
N HIS A 119 1.45 -16.56 4.10
CA HIS A 119 2.32 -16.60 5.27
C HIS A 119 1.91 -17.71 6.25
N PHE A 120 0.61 -17.83 6.52
CA PHE A 120 0.05 -18.88 7.37
C PHE A 120 0.32 -20.27 6.79
N ILE A 121 -0.01 -20.51 5.51
CA ILE A 121 0.14 -21.81 4.86
C ILE A 121 1.61 -22.25 4.81
N VAL A 122 2.51 -21.34 4.45
CA VAL A 122 3.96 -21.63 4.36
C VAL A 122 4.55 -21.91 5.75
N SER A 123 4.00 -21.34 6.82
CA SER A 123 4.43 -21.67 8.20
C SER A 123 4.24 -23.16 8.56
N TYR A 124 3.42 -23.90 7.82
CA TYR A 124 3.19 -25.33 8.00
C TYR A 124 3.71 -26.19 6.84
N ASN A 125 4.40 -25.60 5.85
CA ASN A 125 4.90 -26.31 4.68
C ASN A 125 6.42 -26.18 4.56
N ASN A 126 7.14 -27.28 4.77
CA ASN A 126 8.61 -27.29 4.77
C ASN A 126 9.24 -27.24 3.36
N ASP A 127 8.46 -27.44 2.30
CA ASP A 127 8.96 -27.45 0.91
C ASP A 127 8.93 -26.07 0.24
N ILE A 128 8.36 -25.08 0.95
CA ILE A 128 8.17 -23.71 0.48
C ILE A 128 8.80 -22.76 1.49
N GLN A 129 9.50 -21.74 0.99
CA GLN A 129 10.05 -20.67 1.80
C GLN A 129 9.54 -19.31 1.28
N LEU A 130 9.50 -18.31 2.16
CA LEU A 130 9.21 -16.93 1.78
C LEU A 130 10.51 -16.16 1.58
N GLY A 131 10.58 -15.40 0.48
CA GLY A 131 11.66 -14.45 0.24
C GLY A 131 11.60 -13.28 1.23
N SER A 132 12.75 -12.66 1.48
CA SER A 132 12.86 -11.45 2.30
C SER A 132 11.98 -10.30 1.81
N ASP A 133 11.80 -10.18 0.49
CA ASP A 133 10.90 -9.23 -0.15
C ASP A 133 9.42 -9.50 0.18
N PHE A 134 8.98 -10.76 0.08
CA PHE A 134 7.63 -11.15 0.49
C PHE A 134 7.39 -10.85 1.97
N LEU A 135 8.33 -11.24 2.84
CA LEU A 135 8.22 -11.04 4.28
C LEU A 135 8.12 -9.56 4.64
N PHE A 136 8.94 -8.72 4.00
CA PHE A 136 8.88 -7.27 4.17
C PHE A 136 7.48 -6.73 3.84
N TRP A 137 6.94 -7.07 2.66
CA TRP A 137 5.62 -6.58 2.24
C TRP A 137 4.50 -7.11 3.13
N HIS A 138 4.57 -8.37 3.56
CA HIS A 138 3.63 -8.93 4.54
C HIS A 138 3.63 -8.12 5.84
N GLU A 139 4.79 -7.84 6.43
CA GLU A 139 4.87 -7.02 7.65
C GLU A 139 4.41 -5.58 7.40
N TYR A 140 4.80 -4.97 6.28
CA TYR A 140 4.41 -3.62 5.95
C TYR A 140 2.89 -3.47 5.82
N THR A 141 2.19 -4.45 5.22
CA THR A 141 0.72 -4.42 5.16
C THR A 141 0.03 -4.43 6.52
N LYS A 142 0.64 -5.03 7.55
CA LYS A 142 0.09 -4.98 8.92
C LYS A 142 0.10 -3.56 9.48
N SER A 143 1.12 -2.77 9.15
CA SER A 143 1.16 -1.36 9.54
C SER A 143 0.02 -0.57 8.89
N ILE A 144 -0.29 -0.86 7.62
CA ILE A 144 -1.38 -0.20 6.88
C ILE A 144 -2.77 -0.65 7.35
N LYS A 145 -2.94 -1.90 7.80
CA LYS A 145 -4.18 -2.35 8.48
C LYS A 145 -4.56 -1.40 9.62
N THR A 146 -3.58 -0.94 10.39
CA THR A 146 -3.83 -0.01 11.51
C THR A 146 -4.35 1.34 11.03
N VAL A 147 -3.82 1.86 9.92
CA VAL A 147 -4.32 3.09 9.28
C VAL A 147 -5.78 2.93 8.86
N ILE A 148 -6.11 1.78 8.27
CA ILE A 148 -7.46 1.46 7.79
C ILE A 148 -8.44 1.31 8.97
N PHE A 149 -8.09 0.49 9.98
CA PHE A 149 -8.98 0.22 11.12
C PHE A 149 -9.21 1.43 12.02
N LYS A 150 -8.29 2.40 12.03
CA LYS A 150 -8.40 3.63 12.81
C LYS A 150 -8.93 4.81 11.98
N ASP A 151 -9.36 4.57 10.74
CA ASP A 151 -9.83 5.59 9.80
C ASP A 151 -8.88 6.81 9.70
N GLN A 152 -7.57 6.53 9.68
CA GLN A 152 -6.52 7.55 9.66
C GLN A 152 -6.25 8.07 8.24
N TYR A 153 -7.32 8.36 7.50
CA TYR A 153 -7.27 8.85 6.14
C TYR A 153 -8.49 9.74 5.87
N VAL A 154 -8.33 10.73 5.00
CA VAL A 154 -9.40 11.68 4.67
C VAL A 154 -9.53 11.86 3.16
N PRO A 155 -10.71 12.28 2.67
CA PRO A 155 -10.86 12.73 1.29
C PRO A 155 -9.83 13.82 0.96
N ALA A 156 -9.28 13.79 -0.25
CA ALA A 156 -8.26 14.72 -0.68
C ALA A 156 -8.46 15.15 -2.14
N LEU A 157 -8.09 16.40 -2.41
CA LEU A 157 -8.04 16.97 -3.74
C LEU A 157 -6.57 17.15 -4.14
N LYS A 158 -6.11 16.35 -5.11
CA LYS A 158 -4.75 16.40 -5.64
C LYS A 158 -4.68 17.37 -6.80
N TYR A 159 -3.91 18.43 -6.66
CA TYR A 159 -3.71 19.46 -7.67
C TYR A 159 -2.47 19.18 -8.53
N ARG A 160 -2.62 19.31 -9.85
CA ARG A 160 -1.53 19.29 -10.83
C ARG A 160 -1.57 20.56 -11.65
N GLU A 161 -0.47 21.32 -11.64
CA GLU A 161 -0.28 22.41 -12.59
C GLU A 161 0.27 21.86 -13.91
N LEU A 162 -0.42 22.12 -15.02
CA LEU A 162 0.00 21.67 -16.35
C LEU A 162 0.85 22.73 -17.07
N THR A 163 0.49 24.00 -16.90
CA THR A 163 1.23 25.11 -17.50
C THR A 163 1.37 26.27 -16.54
N LYS A 164 2.57 26.86 -16.50
CA LYS A 164 2.82 28.05 -15.69
C LYS A 164 2.08 29.25 -16.24
N PRO A 165 1.54 30.12 -15.38
CA PRO A 165 0.89 31.35 -15.82
C PRO A 165 1.92 32.25 -16.51
N THR A 166 1.58 32.77 -17.68
CA THR A 166 2.38 33.78 -18.39
C THR A 166 1.59 35.08 -18.45
N LYS A 167 2.26 36.22 -18.75
CA LYS A 167 1.59 37.53 -18.89
C LYS A 167 0.40 37.54 -19.86
N ARG A 168 0.25 36.53 -20.73
CA ARG A 168 -0.80 36.42 -21.76
C ARG A 168 -1.75 35.23 -21.60
N LYS A 169 -1.47 34.26 -20.71
CA LYS A 169 -2.31 33.06 -20.51
C LYS A 169 -2.34 32.65 -19.04
N SER A 170 -3.55 32.35 -18.55
CA SER A 170 -3.76 31.72 -17.25
C SER A 170 -3.12 30.33 -17.21
N ALA A 171 -2.72 29.91 -16.00
CA ALA A 171 -2.25 28.56 -15.76
C ALA A 171 -3.37 27.55 -16.07
N THR A 172 -3.02 26.44 -16.73
CA THR A 172 -3.92 25.29 -16.82
C THR A 172 -3.59 24.30 -15.71
N PHE A 173 -4.63 23.68 -15.15
CA PHE A 173 -4.51 22.79 -14.01
C PHE A 173 -5.51 21.64 -14.09
N GLU A 174 -5.22 20.59 -13.33
CA GLU A 174 -6.08 19.43 -13.13
C GLU A 174 -6.22 19.19 -11.62
N ILE A 175 -7.44 18.91 -11.17
CA ILE A 175 -7.72 18.52 -9.78
C ILE A 175 -8.35 17.14 -9.78
N HIS A 176 -7.75 16.23 -9.01
CA HIS A 176 -8.18 14.84 -8.90
C HIS A 176 -8.68 14.53 -7.50
N ASN A 177 -9.75 13.74 -7.43
CA ASN A 177 -10.25 13.21 -6.17
C ASN A 177 -9.37 12.04 -5.71
N GLY A 178 -9.16 11.92 -4.40
CA GLY A 178 -8.37 10.85 -3.83
C GLY A 178 -8.52 10.79 -2.32
N TRP A 179 -7.60 10.05 -1.72
CA TRP A 179 -7.52 9.85 -0.29
C TRP A 179 -6.11 10.19 0.17
N GLN A 180 -6.00 10.78 1.35
CA GLN A 180 -4.72 11.07 1.97
C GLN A 180 -4.68 10.46 3.36
N ILE A 181 -3.61 9.72 3.64
CA ILE A 181 -3.33 9.20 4.97
C ILE A 181 -2.90 10.35 5.87
N ILE A 182 -3.52 10.45 7.05
CA ILE A 182 -3.19 11.42 8.09
C ILE A 182 -2.89 10.66 9.37
N SER A 183 -1.62 10.31 9.58
CA SER A 183 -1.17 9.59 10.76
C SER A 183 0.31 9.81 11.02
N GLU A 184 0.64 10.33 12.19
CA GLU A 184 2.03 10.46 12.67
C GLU A 184 2.70 9.08 12.76
N GLN A 185 1.96 8.06 13.21
CA GLN A 185 2.46 6.69 13.26
C GLN A 185 2.76 6.14 11.86
N TYR A 186 1.93 6.46 10.86
CA TYR A 186 2.20 6.05 9.48
C TYR A 186 3.50 6.67 8.96
N GLU A 187 3.73 7.96 9.20
CA GLU A 187 4.97 8.63 8.78
C GLU A 187 6.20 8.03 9.48
N ASN A 188 6.11 7.73 10.78
CA ASN A 188 7.18 7.02 11.49
C ASN A 188 7.42 5.61 10.93
N ASN A 189 6.35 4.88 10.60
CA ASN A 189 6.44 3.56 10.00
C ASN A 189 7.08 3.59 8.60
N ILE A 190 6.83 4.64 7.79
CA ILE A 190 7.49 4.84 6.50
C ILE A 190 9.00 4.95 6.69
N GLN A 191 9.46 5.78 7.62
CA GLN A 191 10.89 5.95 7.87
C GLN A 191 11.55 4.65 8.32
N GLN A 192 10.92 3.92 9.26
CA GLN A 192 11.40 2.61 9.67
C GLN A 192 11.41 1.61 8.51
N ALA A 193 10.37 1.58 7.68
CA ALA A 193 10.26 0.68 6.55
C ALA A 193 11.37 0.95 5.51
N ILE A 194 11.73 2.21 5.24
CA ILE A 194 12.81 2.57 4.31
C ILE A 194 14.14 1.93 4.73
N ASP A 195 14.46 1.99 6.02
CA ASP A 195 15.72 1.46 6.58
C ASP A 195 15.83 -0.06 6.41
N PHE A 196 14.72 -0.78 6.66
CA PHE A 196 14.71 -2.25 6.62
C PHE A 196 14.29 -2.85 5.26
N MET A 197 13.80 -2.04 4.32
CA MET A 197 13.34 -2.52 3.02
C MET A 197 14.48 -3.16 2.21
N PRO A 198 14.40 -4.46 1.89
CA PRO A 198 15.34 -5.11 1.00
C PRO A 198 15.30 -4.46 -0.39
N ILE A 199 16.46 -4.37 -1.06
CA ILE A 199 16.54 -3.88 -2.45
C ILE A 199 15.68 -4.75 -3.38
N ALA A 200 15.51 -6.03 -3.06
CA ALA A 200 14.62 -6.94 -3.80
C ALA A 200 13.16 -6.47 -3.87
N CYS A 201 12.71 -5.57 -2.99
CA CYS A 201 11.37 -4.98 -3.07
C CYS A 201 11.25 -3.84 -4.10
N THR A 202 12.36 -3.30 -4.62
CA THR A 202 12.37 -2.12 -5.51
C THR A 202 12.72 -2.44 -6.96
N ILE A 203 12.98 -3.70 -7.28
CA ILE A 203 13.55 -4.13 -8.58
C ILE A 203 12.51 -4.44 -9.66
N GLY A 204 11.23 -4.54 -9.31
CA GLY A 204 10.16 -4.82 -10.27
C GLY A 204 9.80 -3.57 -11.07
N SER A 205 10.63 -3.16 -12.01
CA SER A 205 10.47 -1.92 -12.77
C SER A 205 10.41 -2.17 -14.26
N GLU A 206 9.46 -1.50 -14.93
CA GLU A 206 9.41 -1.45 -16.41
C GLU A 206 10.45 -0.46 -16.97
N ASP A 207 10.82 0.58 -16.20
CA ASP A 207 11.76 1.64 -16.59
C ASP A 207 13.25 1.33 -16.35
N LYS A 208 13.59 0.06 -16.10
CA LYS A 208 14.98 -0.41 -15.94
C LYS A 208 15.78 0.30 -14.84
N THR A 209 15.11 0.91 -13.87
CA THR A 209 15.72 1.49 -12.66
C THR A 209 15.04 0.94 -11.41
N CYS A 210 15.75 0.92 -10.28
CA CYS A 210 15.09 0.55 -9.03
C CYS A 210 14.21 1.72 -8.58
N TYR A 211 13.00 1.41 -8.11
CA TYR A 211 12.14 2.44 -7.54
C TYR A 211 12.76 3.03 -6.27
N ASP A 212 12.53 4.32 -6.05
CA ASP A 212 12.78 4.95 -4.77
C ASP A 212 11.90 4.31 -3.68
N LYS A 213 12.52 3.96 -2.55
CA LYS A 213 11.86 3.21 -1.47
C LYS A 213 10.67 3.98 -0.90
N GLU A 214 10.87 5.26 -0.57
CA GLU A 214 9.83 6.08 0.04
C GLU A 214 8.64 6.26 -0.90
N SER A 215 8.93 6.64 -2.15
CA SER A 215 7.91 6.82 -3.19
C SER A 215 7.11 5.55 -3.43
N LEU A 216 7.78 4.39 -3.46
CA LEU A 216 7.13 3.09 -3.66
C LEU A 216 6.21 2.71 -2.49
N LEU A 217 6.67 2.91 -1.24
CA LEU A 217 5.90 2.63 -0.04
C LEU A 217 4.67 3.53 0.07
N ARG A 218 4.83 4.83 -0.21
CA ARG A 218 3.72 5.80 -0.21
C ARG A 218 2.70 5.48 -1.30
N HIS A 219 3.16 5.20 -2.52
CA HIS A 219 2.30 4.81 -3.62
C HIS A 219 1.51 3.54 -3.29
N PHE A 220 2.18 2.49 -2.80
CA PHE A 220 1.51 1.26 -2.35
C PHE A 220 0.42 1.55 -1.32
N SER A 221 0.73 2.33 -0.28
CA SER A 221 -0.21 2.62 0.80
C SER A 221 -1.42 3.40 0.33
N GLU A 222 -1.23 4.44 -0.48
CA GLU A 222 -2.32 5.23 -1.04
C GLU A 222 -3.24 4.39 -1.93
N VAL A 223 -2.67 3.58 -2.83
CA VAL A 223 -3.45 2.73 -3.72
C VAL A 223 -4.18 1.64 -2.93
N LEU A 224 -3.55 1.04 -1.92
CA LEU A 224 -4.18 0.03 -1.07
C LEU A 224 -5.37 0.59 -0.27
N VAL A 225 -5.20 1.76 0.37
CA VAL A 225 -6.28 2.43 1.10
C VAL A 225 -7.44 2.75 0.14
N LYS A 226 -7.13 3.37 -1.00
CA LYS A 226 -8.13 3.68 -2.03
C LYS A 226 -8.87 2.42 -2.51
N HIS A 227 -8.16 1.33 -2.75
CA HIS A 227 -8.74 0.08 -3.20
C HIS A 227 -9.74 -0.50 -2.18
N ILE A 228 -9.38 -0.49 -0.89
CA ILE A 228 -10.23 -1.02 0.18
C ILE A 228 -11.50 -0.19 0.35
N ILE A 229 -11.39 1.14 0.32
CA ILE A 229 -12.54 2.03 0.39
C ILE A 229 -13.51 1.74 -0.76
N ASN A 230 -12.99 1.61 -1.98
CA ASN A 230 -13.82 1.40 -3.16
C ASN A 230 -14.48 0.01 -3.21
N GLN A 231 -13.93 -0.97 -2.51
CA GLN A 231 -14.54 -2.30 -2.35
C GLN A 231 -15.55 -2.36 -1.19
N THR A 232 -15.61 -1.32 -0.35
CA THR A 232 -16.52 -1.29 0.79
C THR A 232 -17.96 -1.11 0.30
N LYS A 233 -18.84 -2.03 0.68
CA LYS A 233 -20.27 -1.96 0.35
C LYS A 233 -20.92 -0.85 1.15
N ILE A 234 -21.27 0.24 0.48
CA ILE A 234 -21.94 1.39 1.10
C ILE A 234 -23.46 1.25 0.96
N PRO A 235 -24.24 1.37 2.05
CA PRO A 235 -25.70 1.36 1.97
C PRO A 235 -26.23 2.55 1.17
N ALA A 236 -27.26 2.33 0.34
CA ALA A 236 -27.90 3.40 -0.44
C ALA A 236 -28.45 4.56 0.42
N THR A 237 -28.78 4.29 1.69
CA THR A 237 -29.16 5.33 2.66
C THR A 237 -28.01 6.27 3.00
N PHE A 238 -26.79 5.76 3.10
CA PHE A 238 -25.59 6.56 3.33
C PHE A 238 -25.17 7.28 2.05
N GLU A 239 -25.19 6.60 0.90
CA GLU A 239 -24.89 7.19 -0.40
C GLU A 239 -25.71 8.46 -0.66
N ARG A 240 -27.03 8.42 -0.40
CA ARG A 240 -27.91 9.60 -0.52
C ARG A 240 -27.54 10.75 0.42
N LYS A 241 -26.98 10.47 1.60
CA LYS A 241 -26.55 11.50 2.55
C LYS A 241 -25.28 12.21 2.10
N ILE A 242 -24.40 11.50 1.39
CA ILE A 242 -23.14 12.04 0.91
C ILE A 242 -23.22 12.53 -0.54
N ALA A 243 -24.36 12.37 -1.21
CA ALA A 243 -24.56 12.82 -2.58
C ALA A 243 -24.18 14.30 -2.75
N ASN A 244 -23.53 14.63 -3.87
CA ASN A 244 -23.02 15.97 -4.19
C ASN A 244 -21.99 16.51 -3.17
N SER A 245 -21.22 15.63 -2.53
CA SER A 245 -20.11 16.01 -1.65
C SER A 245 -18.78 15.48 -2.17
N LEU A 246 -17.67 16.08 -1.72
CA LEU A 246 -16.32 15.59 -1.96
C LEU A 246 -16.16 14.11 -1.57
N LEU A 247 -16.82 13.67 -0.49
CA LEU A 247 -16.75 12.29 -0.04
C LEU A 247 -17.37 11.32 -1.06
N HIS A 248 -18.53 11.67 -1.62
CA HIS A 248 -19.14 10.89 -2.70
C HIS A 248 -18.24 10.85 -3.93
N ASP A 249 -17.63 11.99 -4.28
CA ASP A 249 -16.70 12.08 -5.40
C ASP A 249 -15.48 11.17 -5.21
N CYS A 250 -14.90 11.13 -4.00
CA CYS A 250 -13.73 10.31 -3.68
C CYS A 250 -14.02 8.79 -3.60
N VAL A 251 -15.26 8.40 -3.30
CA VAL A 251 -15.68 6.99 -3.23
C VAL A 251 -16.02 6.43 -4.60
N TYR A 252 -16.82 7.16 -5.40
CA TYR A 252 -17.45 6.58 -6.59
C TYR A 252 -16.76 6.91 -7.92
N HIS A 253 -15.94 7.97 -8.03
CA HIS A 253 -15.27 8.33 -9.28
C HIS A 253 -13.95 7.57 -9.50
N TYR A 254 -13.93 6.27 -9.19
CA TYR A 254 -12.74 5.42 -9.20
C TYR A 254 -12.05 5.29 -10.58
N ARG A 255 -12.81 5.37 -11.68
CA ARG A 255 -12.33 5.01 -13.02
C ARG A 255 -12.29 6.13 -14.03
N ILE A 256 -12.80 7.30 -13.69
CA ILE A 256 -12.83 8.39 -14.66
C ILE A 256 -11.67 9.31 -14.34
N THR A 257 -10.81 9.48 -15.32
CA THR A 257 -9.90 10.61 -15.52
C THR A 257 -10.65 11.95 -15.57
N GLU A 258 -11.76 12.10 -14.84
CA GLU A 258 -12.50 13.34 -14.64
C GLU A 258 -11.74 14.17 -13.63
N HIS A 259 -10.66 14.76 -14.12
CA HIS A 259 -10.04 15.88 -13.46
C HIS A 259 -10.95 17.10 -13.63
N LYS A 260 -11.09 17.88 -12.56
CA LYS A 260 -11.81 19.16 -12.62
C LYS A 260 -10.81 20.24 -13.06
N ILE A 261 -11.14 20.97 -14.13
CA ILE A 261 -10.33 22.07 -14.70
C ILE A 261 -10.95 23.47 -14.53
N ASN A 262 -12.11 23.56 -13.89
CA ASN A 262 -12.87 24.82 -13.81
C ASN A 262 -12.53 25.64 -12.54
N ASP A 263 -12.80 26.94 -12.58
CA ASP A 263 -12.48 27.88 -11.48
C ASP A 263 -13.22 27.56 -10.18
N SER A 264 -14.41 26.97 -10.26
CA SER A 264 -15.18 26.52 -9.09
C SER A 264 -14.42 25.41 -8.33
N ALA A 265 -13.90 24.43 -9.06
CA ALA A 265 -13.08 23.36 -8.49
C ALA A 265 -11.77 23.89 -7.91
N LEU A 266 -11.17 24.92 -8.52
CA LEU A 266 -9.98 25.57 -7.96
C LEU A 266 -10.30 26.31 -6.65
N ALA A 267 -11.46 26.97 -6.56
CA ALA A 267 -11.92 27.60 -5.32
C ALA A 267 -12.18 26.56 -4.22
N GLU A 268 -12.85 25.45 -4.56
CA GLU A 268 -13.09 24.32 -3.67
C GLU A 268 -11.77 23.72 -3.16
N TYR A 269 -10.81 23.45 -4.07
CA TYR A 269 -9.47 22.97 -3.71
C TYR A 269 -8.76 23.90 -2.73
N LYS A 270 -8.77 25.22 -2.98
CA LYS A 270 -8.12 26.20 -2.10
C LYS A 270 -8.73 26.22 -0.70
N LEU A 271 -10.07 26.13 -0.61
CA LEU A 271 -10.78 26.05 0.67
C LEU A 271 -10.42 24.76 1.41
N TRP A 272 -10.47 23.62 0.72
CA TRP A 272 -10.13 22.31 1.28
C TRP A 272 -8.68 22.26 1.76
N ASN A 273 -7.74 22.68 0.92
CA ASN A 273 -6.32 22.71 1.24
C ASN A 273 -6.03 23.62 2.45
N SER A 274 -6.69 24.77 2.55
CA SER A 274 -6.55 25.66 3.72
C SER A 274 -7.07 25.01 5.01
N TRP A 275 -8.25 24.38 4.96
CA TRP A 275 -8.79 23.64 6.10
C TRP A 275 -7.88 22.47 6.50
N GLN A 276 -7.39 21.72 5.53
CA GLN A 276 -6.52 20.57 5.75
C GLN A 276 -5.18 20.98 6.36
N LEU A 277 -4.54 22.04 5.85
CA LEU A 277 -3.31 22.57 6.42
C LEU A 277 -3.51 23.03 7.87
N LYS A 278 -4.66 23.65 8.19
CA LYS A 278 -5.00 24.00 9.58
C LYS A 278 -5.12 22.75 10.46
N LEU A 279 -5.80 21.71 9.98
CA LEU A 279 -5.95 20.44 10.70
C LEU A 279 -4.59 19.77 10.95
N LEU A 280 -3.76 19.66 9.91
CA LEU A 280 -2.44 19.04 9.98
C LEU A 280 -1.50 19.83 10.90
N ASN A 281 -1.47 21.16 10.77
CA ASN A 281 -0.64 22.01 11.64
C ASN A 281 -1.12 21.99 13.09
N ALA A 282 -2.45 21.98 13.32
CA ALA A 282 -2.99 21.85 14.68
C ALA A 282 -2.60 20.50 15.29
N HIS A 283 -2.67 19.41 14.52
CA HIS A 283 -2.33 18.07 15.00
C HIS A 283 -0.82 17.87 15.23
N ALA A 284 0.01 18.40 14.33
CA ALA A 284 1.47 18.32 14.44
C ALA A 284 2.01 19.16 15.61
N ASN A 285 1.44 20.35 15.83
CA ASN A 285 1.85 21.24 16.91
C ASN A 285 1.15 20.96 18.25
N ALA A 286 0.14 20.09 18.27
CA ALA A 286 -0.53 19.71 19.51
C ALA A 286 0.43 18.91 20.40
N THR A 287 0.69 19.44 21.59
CA THR A 287 1.47 18.75 22.64
C THR A 287 0.68 17.68 23.38
N PHE A 288 -0.59 17.51 23.01
CA PHE A 288 -1.52 16.57 23.63
C PHE A 288 -2.35 15.82 22.57
N GLN A 289 -2.96 14.71 22.97
CA GLN A 289 -3.95 13.94 22.24
C GLN A 289 -5.26 13.93 23.01
N LEU A 290 -6.39 13.84 22.32
CA LEU A 290 -7.69 13.68 22.96
C LEU A 290 -7.88 12.23 23.39
N GLY A 291 -8.15 12.03 24.68
CA GLY A 291 -8.55 10.77 25.27
C GLY A 291 -10.00 10.82 25.73
N PHE A 292 -10.59 9.65 25.94
CA PHE A 292 -11.84 9.51 26.67
C PHE A 292 -11.66 8.49 27.79
N GLN A 293 -12.30 8.73 28.92
CA GLN A 293 -12.33 7.83 30.06
C GLN A 293 -13.78 7.50 30.38
N LEU A 294 -14.09 6.21 30.43
CA LEU A 294 -15.37 5.73 30.94
C LEU A 294 -15.29 5.70 32.46
N GLN A 295 -16.14 6.47 33.12
CA GLN A 295 -16.36 6.44 34.55
C GLN A 295 -17.48 5.44 34.85
N GLU A 296 -17.15 4.48 35.70
CA GLU A 296 -18.09 3.47 36.18
C GLU A 296 -19.20 4.14 37.00
N ALA A 297 -20.41 3.60 36.85
CA ALA A 297 -21.55 4.02 37.63
C ALA A 297 -21.37 3.61 39.11
N GLU A 298 -21.71 4.51 40.04
CA GLU A 298 -21.77 4.14 41.46
C GLU A 298 -22.82 3.03 41.68
N GLU A 299 -22.57 2.12 42.63
CA GLU A 299 -23.45 0.98 42.93
C GLU A 299 -24.92 1.40 43.21
N ASN A 300 -25.09 2.61 43.75
CA ASN A 300 -26.39 3.19 44.09
C ASN A 300 -27.13 3.80 42.88
N LYS A 301 -26.48 3.94 41.71
CA LYS A 301 -26.99 4.56 40.48
C LYS A 301 -26.41 3.84 39.25
N PRO A 302 -26.78 2.59 38.99
CA PRO A 302 -26.16 1.72 37.97
C PRO A 302 -26.28 2.25 36.53
N ASP A 303 -27.21 3.18 36.27
CA ASP A 303 -27.40 3.81 34.96
C ASP A 303 -26.53 5.07 34.75
N ASN A 304 -25.77 5.51 35.76
CA ASN A 304 -25.03 6.77 35.73
C ASN A 304 -23.58 6.62 35.22
N TRP A 305 -23.41 5.90 34.11
CA TRP A 305 -22.13 5.81 33.40
C TRP A 305 -21.81 7.16 32.76
N ARG A 306 -20.55 7.61 32.86
CA ARG A 306 -20.14 8.89 32.28
C ARG A 306 -18.92 8.70 31.42
N LEU A 307 -18.85 9.47 30.34
CA LEU A 307 -17.68 9.53 29.48
C LEU A 307 -17.05 10.92 29.65
N GLU A 308 -15.81 10.94 30.12
CA GLU A 308 -15.05 12.17 30.32
C GLU A 308 -14.03 12.33 29.20
N PHE A 309 -13.93 13.54 28.66
CA PHE A 309 -12.95 13.89 27.65
C PHE A 309 -11.70 14.46 28.31
N LEU A 310 -10.54 14.00 27.85
CA LEU A 310 -9.24 14.30 28.41
C LEU A 310 -8.32 14.87 27.35
N ALA A 311 -7.51 15.87 27.69
CA ALA A 311 -6.28 16.17 26.98
C ALA A 311 -5.14 15.39 27.64
N VAL A 312 -4.52 14.48 26.90
CA VAL A 312 -3.41 13.63 27.37
C VAL A 312 -2.12 14.12 26.74
N SER A 313 -1.09 14.45 27.51
CA SER A 313 0.19 14.89 26.95
C SER A 313 0.81 13.80 26.06
N LYS A 314 1.36 14.22 24.91
CA LYS A 314 2.11 13.34 24.02
C LYS A 314 3.49 12.97 24.59
N GLN A 315 4.08 13.85 25.40
CA GLN A 315 5.40 13.63 26.00
C GLN A 315 5.34 12.73 27.24
N ASP A 316 4.26 12.84 28.02
CA ASP A 316 4.04 12.04 29.21
C ASP A 316 2.55 11.65 29.31
N PRO A 317 2.18 10.43 28.87
CA PRO A 317 0.79 9.96 28.91
C PRO A 317 0.17 9.87 30.30
N SER A 318 0.95 10.00 31.38
CA SER A 318 0.43 10.10 32.74
C SER A 318 -0.19 11.47 33.03
N LEU A 319 0.24 12.51 32.31
CA LEU A 319 -0.32 13.85 32.41
C LEU A 319 -1.61 13.94 31.58
N LYS A 320 -2.73 13.96 32.31
CA LYS A 320 -4.08 14.04 31.76
C LYS A 320 -4.81 15.22 32.37
N LEU A 321 -5.51 15.97 31.54
CA LEU A 321 -6.29 17.13 31.94
C LEU A 321 -7.73 16.96 31.50
N MET A 322 -8.67 17.10 32.44
CA MET A 322 -10.11 17.01 32.17
C MET A 322 -10.55 18.21 31.35
N LEU A 323 -11.16 17.95 30.19
CA LEU A 323 -11.64 19.02 29.33
C LEU A 323 -12.95 19.64 29.82
N ASN A 324 -13.66 18.97 30.72
CA ASN A 324 -14.90 19.51 31.30
C ASN A 324 -14.66 20.73 32.21
N ASP A 325 -13.39 21.00 32.55
CA ASP A 325 -12.98 22.15 33.35
C ASP A 325 -12.71 23.41 32.49
N TYR A 326 -12.90 23.36 31.16
CA TYR A 326 -12.59 24.42 30.18
C TYR A 326 -13.76 24.71 29.25
#